data_AF-A0A2L2YUE5-F1
#
_entry.id   AF-A0A2L2YUE5-F1
#
_cell.length_a   1.000
_cell.length_b   1.000
_cell.length_c   1.000
_cell.angle_alpha   90.00
_cell.angle_beta   90.00
_cell.angle_gamma   90.00
#
_symmetry.space_group_name_H-M   'P 1'
#
loop_
_entity.id
_entity.type
_entity.pdbx_description
1 polymer ?
#
loop_
_entity_poly.entity_id
_entity_poly.type
_entity_poly.pdbx_seq_one_letter_code
_entity_poly.pdbx_strand_id
1 'polypeptide(L)'
;ELKYPHLPCVQVKPEDKRSYIPIELCHIPEGQHCRKELTDDDKREMIKYTADPPSKKFNQILDLRNKQANYDNDEYLKNFGIEVEHEPIHLPGRVIEAPNLNYKSGKIQPKNGTWNIKHLKFYIGSKITSWILLSLASEEDCEYENLGYFSNQLQKIGNAAGLVINGPVDTKIIQGSDIQELLKNVKKEFIGVQRNLIQFIVVVIPYKSKILYRNVKQIAEVELGLFTQCIDHKNVVKCNPSLLSNLCQKINAKMGGINHTLTHGEIPKIMEKPVIVLGADVS
;
A
#
# COMPACT_ATOMS: atom_id res chain seq x y z
N GLU A 1 -3.64 52.50 11.60
CA GLU A 1 -2.21 52.14 11.68
C GLU A 1 -2.11 50.63 11.56
N LEU A 2 -1.12 50.11 10.82
CA LEU A 2 -0.97 48.66 10.66
C LEU A 2 -0.42 48.05 11.96
N LYS A 3 -0.97 46.92 12.41
CA LYS A 3 -0.50 46.27 13.65
C LYS A 3 0.77 45.46 13.43
N TYR A 4 0.95 44.91 12.24
CA TYR A 4 2.08 44.04 11.89
C TYR A 4 2.84 44.54 10.64
N PRO A 5 3.46 45.74 10.69
CA PRO A 5 4.11 46.33 9.51
C PRO A 5 5.38 45.60 9.04
N HIS A 6 5.92 44.69 9.85
CA HIS A 6 7.11 43.89 9.52
C HIS A 6 6.80 42.67 8.64
N LEU A 7 5.53 42.31 8.47
CA LEU A 7 5.12 41.17 7.65
C LEU A 7 5.09 41.53 6.15
N PRO A 8 5.30 40.54 5.26
CA PRO A 8 5.18 40.77 3.82
C PRO A 8 3.74 41.11 3.42
N CYS A 9 3.58 41.76 2.28
CA CYS A 9 2.28 41.96 1.65
C CYS A 9 1.95 40.82 0.68
N VAL A 10 0.66 40.53 0.50
CA VAL A 10 0.17 39.63 -0.54
C VAL A 10 0.09 40.40 -1.85
N GLN A 11 0.72 39.87 -2.89
CA GLN A 11 0.57 40.37 -4.25
C GLN A 11 -0.65 39.72 -4.90
N VAL A 12 -1.64 40.53 -5.31
CA VAL A 12 -2.94 40.04 -5.80
C VAL A 12 -3.09 40.14 -7.33
N LYS A 13 -2.14 40.77 -8.01
CA LYS A 13 -2.10 40.91 -9.48
C LYS A 13 -0.73 40.47 -10.01
N PRO A 14 -0.62 40.13 -11.31
CA PRO A 14 0.67 39.75 -11.90
C PRO A 14 1.74 40.84 -11.72
N GLU A 15 3.02 40.48 -11.85
CA GLU A 15 4.18 41.34 -11.51
C GLU A 15 4.21 42.70 -12.21
N ASP A 16 3.61 42.80 -13.39
CA ASP A 16 3.48 44.03 -14.16
C ASP A 16 2.56 45.07 -13.49
N LYS A 17 1.64 44.62 -12.63
CA LYS A 17 0.64 45.45 -11.93
C LYS A 17 0.89 45.39 -10.43
N ARG A 18 1.93 46.10 -9.97
CA ARG A 18 2.34 46.30 -8.56
C ARG A 18 1.17 46.63 -7.63
N SER A 19 0.51 45.60 -7.09
CA SER A 19 -0.65 45.71 -6.20
C SER A 19 -0.44 44.78 -5.02
N TYR A 20 -0.20 45.39 -3.86
CA TYR A 20 0.21 44.71 -2.64
C TYR A 20 -0.77 45.06 -1.52
N ILE A 21 -1.27 44.04 -0.83
CA ILE A 21 -2.20 44.20 0.28
C ILE A 21 -1.53 43.62 1.54
N PRO A 22 -1.44 44.38 2.65
CA PRO A 22 -0.96 43.84 3.92
C PRO A 22 -1.76 42.59 4.33
N ILE A 23 -1.06 41.54 4.79
CA ILE A 23 -1.69 40.25 5.16
C ILE A 23 -2.79 40.44 6.21
N GLU A 24 -2.63 41.37 7.15
CA GLU A 24 -3.62 41.66 8.20
C GLU A 24 -4.96 42.23 7.69
N LEU A 25 -5.01 42.67 6.42
CA LEU A 25 -6.22 43.14 5.75
C LEU A 25 -6.82 42.09 4.80
N CYS A 26 -6.17 40.94 4.66
CA CYS A 26 -6.63 39.84 3.80
C CYS A 26 -7.46 38.85 4.61
N HIS A 27 -8.51 38.30 3.98
CA HIS A 27 -9.23 37.12 4.45
C HIS A 27 -9.20 36.08 3.33
N ILE A 28 -9.33 34.80 3.69
CA ILE A 28 -9.46 33.71 2.72
C ILE A 28 -10.95 33.57 2.41
N PRO A 29 -11.41 33.80 1.17
CA PRO A 29 -12.80 33.55 0.79
C PRO A 29 -13.22 32.11 1.06
N GLU A 30 -14.46 31.93 1.52
CA GLU A 30 -15.08 30.63 1.74
C GLU A 30 -15.31 29.86 0.43
N GLY A 31 -15.54 28.55 0.52
CA GLY A 31 -15.87 27.71 -0.64
C GLY A 31 -14.70 27.38 -1.57
N GLN A 32 -13.47 27.75 -1.22
CA GLN A 32 -12.29 27.42 -2.02
C GLN A 32 -11.77 26.01 -1.74
N HIS A 33 -11.85 25.15 -2.76
CA HIS A 33 -11.35 23.78 -2.66
C HIS A 33 -9.82 23.72 -2.59
N CYS A 34 -9.28 23.00 -1.60
CA CYS A 34 -7.84 22.77 -1.48
C CYS A 34 -7.37 21.74 -2.52
N ARG A 35 -6.57 22.18 -3.50
CA ARG A 35 -5.99 21.32 -4.54
C ARG A 35 -4.61 20.75 -4.18
N LYS A 36 -4.04 21.18 -3.06
CA LYS A 36 -2.72 20.69 -2.62
C LYS A 36 -2.86 19.27 -2.10
N GLU A 37 -1.84 18.46 -2.33
CA GLU A 37 -1.80 17.13 -1.73
C GLU A 37 -1.77 17.26 -0.20
N LEU A 38 -2.71 16.59 0.46
CA LEU A 38 -2.77 16.52 1.92
C LEU A 38 -1.54 15.78 2.45
N THR A 39 -1.07 16.19 3.63
CA THR A 39 -0.03 15.45 4.34
C THR A 39 -0.57 14.07 4.75
N ASP A 40 0.31 13.12 5.04
CA ASP A 40 -0.13 11.78 5.49
C ASP A 40 -0.96 11.83 6.78
N ASP A 41 -0.70 12.80 7.66
CA ASP A 41 -1.45 12.96 8.91
C ASP A 41 -2.82 13.60 8.65
N ASP A 42 -2.90 14.62 7.79
CA ASP A 42 -4.18 15.19 7.35
C ASP A 42 -5.05 14.15 6.62
N LYS A 43 -4.44 13.32 5.76
CA LYS A 43 -5.14 12.20 5.10
C LYS A 43 -5.69 11.21 6.13
N ARG A 44 -4.92 10.88 7.17
CA ARG A 44 -5.38 9.99 8.24
C ARG A 44 -6.58 10.58 8.98
N GLU A 45 -6.52 11.87 9.31
CA GLU A 45 -7.60 12.56 10.01
C GLU A 45 -8.85 12.67 9.13
N MET A 46 -8.69 13.02 7.86
CA MET A 46 -9.75 13.04 6.87
C MET A 46 -10.44 11.67 6.74
N ILE A 47 -9.67 10.58 6.67
CA ILE A 47 -10.23 9.22 6.62
C ILE A 47 -11.04 8.93 7.89
N LYS A 48 -10.49 9.21 9.08
CA LYS A 48 -11.23 8.99 10.34
C LYS A 48 -12.52 9.80 10.40
N TYR A 49 -12.49 11.03 9.90
CA TYR A 49 -13.64 11.92 9.90
C TYR A 49 -14.72 11.47 8.90
N THR A 50 -14.33 10.90 7.77
CA THR A 50 -15.24 10.53 6.67
C THR A 50 -15.66 9.06 6.66
N ALA A 51 -14.98 8.20 7.41
CA ALA A 51 -15.26 6.77 7.49
C ALA A 51 -16.51 6.50 8.35
N ASP A 52 -17.66 6.40 7.69
CA ASP A 52 -18.92 6.03 8.34
C ASP A 52 -19.30 4.56 8.06
N PRO A 53 -19.83 3.83 9.07
CA PRO A 53 -20.44 2.53 8.85
C PRO A 53 -21.58 2.59 7.83
N PRO A 54 -21.85 1.51 7.07
CA PRO A 54 -22.86 1.52 6.01
C PRO A 54 -24.23 2.03 6.45
N SER A 55 -24.73 1.61 7.63
CA SER A 55 -26.02 2.05 8.16
C SER A 55 -26.08 3.56 8.41
N LYS A 56 -25.03 4.13 9.01
CA LYS A 56 -24.91 5.57 9.25
C LYS A 56 -24.83 6.34 7.93
N LYS A 57 -24.03 5.85 6.98
CA LYS A 57 -23.89 6.48 5.66
C LYS A 57 -25.21 6.46 4.89
N PHE A 58 -25.95 5.37 4.96
CA PHE A 58 -27.26 5.22 4.33
C PHE A 58 -28.28 6.22 4.89
N ASN A 59 -28.35 6.35 6.21
CA ASN A 59 -29.23 7.32 6.86
C ASN A 59 -28.86 8.77 6.51
N GLN A 60 -27.57 9.10 6.42
CA GLN A 60 -27.13 10.44 6.00
C GLN A 60 -27.57 10.77 4.57
N ILE A 61 -27.49 9.80 3.65
CA ILE A 61 -27.93 9.98 2.26
C ILE A 61 -29.46 10.21 2.23
N LEU A 62 -30.21 9.42 2.99
CA LEU A 62 -31.66 9.58 3.13
C LEU A 62 -32.03 10.95 3.72
N ASP A 63 -31.34 11.38 4.76
CA ASP A 63 -31.55 12.68 5.38
C ASP A 63 -31.22 13.83 4.41
N LEU A 64 -30.14 13.71 3.65
CA LEU A 64 -29.78 14.71 2.63
C LEU A 64 -30.89 14.83 1.58
N ARG A 65 -31.36 13.69 1.03
CA ARG A 65 -32.45 13.68 0.04
C ARG A 65 -33.75 14.23 0.62
N ASN A 66 -34.16 13.77 1.81
CA ASN A 66 -35.49 14.02 2.36
C ASN A 66 -35.60 15.35 3.12
N LYS A 67 -34.49 15.94 3.59
CA LYS A 67 -34.51 17.15 4.43
C LYS A 67 -33.76 18.34 3.86
N GLN A 68 -32.76 18.12 3.01
CA GLN A 68 -31.85 19.20 2.57
C GLN A 68 -31.95 19.49 1.08
N ALA A 69 -32.04 18.47 0.23
CA ALA A 69 -31.99 18.62 -1.22
C ALA A 69 -33.25 19.27 -1.82
N ASN A 70 -34.42 19.11 -1.17
CA ASN A 70 -35.68 19.76 -1.53
C ASN A 70 -36.10 19.58 -3.01
N TYR A 71 -35.82 18.41 -3.60
CA TYR A 71 -36.14 18.11 -4.99
C TYR A 71 -37.63 18.31 -5.32
N ASP A 72 -38.51 18.03 -4.36
CA ASP A 72 -39.97 18.11 -4.51
C ASP A 72 -40.46 19.55 -4.75
N ASN A 73 -39.63 20.56 -4.46
CA ASN A 73 -39.92 21.98 -4.67
C ASN A 73 -39.05 22.65 -5.74
N ASP A 74 -38.25 21.89 -6.47
CA ASP A 74 -37.43 22.43 -7.56
C ASP A 74 -38.30 22.79 -8.78
N GLU A 75 -38.30 24.07 -9.15
CA GLU A 75 -39.10 24.59 -10.27
C GLU A 75 -38.65 24.02 -11.62
N TYR A 76 -37.35 23.76 -11.79
CA TYR A 76 -36.83 23.18 -13.02
C TYR A 76 -37.28 21.73 -13.14
N LEU A 77 -37.15 20.91 -12.09
CA LEU A 77 -37.61 19.51 -12.12
C LEU A 77 -39.10 19.41 -12.45
N LYS A 78 -39.92 20.28 -11.84
CA LYS A 78 -41.36 20.37 -12.15
C LYS A 78 -41.62 20.72 -13.62
N ASN A 79 -40.90 21.70 -14.17
CA ASN A 79 -41.04 22.09 -15.57
C ASN A 79 -40.70 20.97 -16.55
N PHE A 80 -39.80 20.06 -16.17
CA PHE A 80 -39.43 18.87 -16.94
C PHE A 80 -40.28 17.62 -16.61
N GLY A 81 -41.23 17.71 -15.67
CA GLY A 81 -42.04 16.57 -15.23
C GLY A 81 -41.24 15.46 -14.55
N ILE A 82 -40.15 15.82 -13.87
CA ILE A 82 -39.25 14.88 -13.17
C ILE A 82 -39.62 14.84 -11.69
N GLU A 83 -39.81 13.63 -11.17
CA GLU A 83 -39.99 13.36 -9.74
C GLU A 83 -38.87 12.45 -9.24
N VAL A 84 -38.43 12.64 -8.01
CA VAL A 84 -37.34 11.88 -7.38
C VAL A 84 -37.91 11.10 -6.21
N GLU A 85 -37.68 9.80 -6.14
CA GLU A 85 -38.22 8.96 -5.06
C GLU A 85 -37.61 9.26 -3.69
N HIS A 86 -38.42 9.09 -2.62
CA HIS A 86 -38.02 9.30 -1.22
C HIS A 86 -37.25 8.14 -0.62
N GLU A 87 -37.52 6.94 -1.13
CA GLU A 87 -36.95 5.70 -0.63
C GLU A 87 -35.94 5.11 -1.63
N PRO A 88 -34.88 4.46 -1.15
CA PRO A 88 -33.93 3.78 -2.00
C PRO A 88 -34.56 2.59 -2.72
N ILE A 89 -34.08 2.32 -3.92
CA ILE A 89 -34.53 1.16 -4.69
C ILE A 89 -34.12 -0.13 -3.97
N HIS A 90 -35.10 -1.00 -3.72
CA HIS A 90 -34.87 -2.34 -3.18
C HIS A 90 -34.56 -3.33 -4.31
N LEU A 91 -33.43 -4.01 -4.21
CA LEU A 91 -32.99 -5.00 -5.20
C LEU A 91 -32.72 -6.35 -4.51
N PRO A 92 -33.19 -7.48 -5.08
CA PRO A 92 -32.82 -8.79 -4.60
C PRO A 92 -31.34 -9.06 -4.86
N GLY A 93 -30.59 -9.34 -3.80
CA GLY A 93 -29.19 -9.75 -3.87
C GLY A 93 -29.02 -11.26 -3.76
N ARG A 94 -27.87 -11.77 -4.22
CA ARG A 94 -27.45 -13.16 -3.99
C ARG A 94 -26.06 -13.16 -3.37
N VAL A 95 -25.85 -13.97 -2.34
CA VAL A 95 -24.54 -14.22 -1.75
C VAL A 95 -23.99 -15.48 -2.37
N ILE A 96 -22.90 -15.36 -3.14
CA ILE A 96 -22.24 -16.50 -3.77
C ILE A 96 -21.35 -17.18 -2.72
N GLU A 97 -21.40 -18.51 -2.66
CA GLU A 97 -20.52 -19.28 -1.78
C GLU A 97 -19.06 -19.06 -2.14
N ALA A 98 -18.21 -18.87 -1.12
CA ALA A 98 -16.79 -18.71 -1.34
C ALA A 98 -16.16 -20.04 -1.80
N PRO A 99 -15.28 -20.03 -2.81
CA PRO A 99 -14.68 -21.24 -3.32
C PRO A 99 -13.69 -21.83 -2.30
N ASN A 100 -13.54 -23.15 -2.33
CA ASN A 100 -12.51 -23.82 -1.55
C ASN A 100 -11.11 -23.56 -2.12
N LEU A 101 -10.21 -23.09 -1.25
CA LEU A 101 -8.79 -22.91 -1.54
C LEU A 101 -8.01 -24.16 -1.17
N ASN A 102 -7.03 -24.50 -2.00
CA ASN A 102 -6.15 -25.64 -1.83
C ASN A 102 -4.73 -25.16 -1.44
N TYR A 103 -4.31 -25.54 -0.25
CA TYR A 103 -2.95 -25.39 0.27
C TYR A 103 -2.28 -26.76 0.35
N LYS A 104 -0.95 -26.79 0.54
CA LYS A 104 -0.25 -28.07 0.72
C LYS A 104 -0.68 -28.81 1.99
N SER A 105 -1.11 -28.07 3.01
CA SER A 105 -1.61 -28.64 4.27
C SER A 105 -3.07 -29.10 4.21
N GLY A 106 -3.81 -28.81 3.12
CA GLY A 106 -5.23 -29.16 2.99
C GLY A 106 -6.07 -28.03 2.41
N LYS A 107 -7.40 -28.19 2.52
CA LYS A 107 -8.40 -27.29 1.97
C LYS A 107 -8.89 -26.30 3.02
N ILE A 108 -9.17 -25.06 2.60
CA ILE A 108 -9.79 -24.03 3.46
C ILE A 108 -10.87 -23.29 2.68
N GLN A 109 -12.02 -23.06 3.32
CA GLN A 109 -13.10 -22.26 2.75
C GLN A 109 -13.08 -20.87 3.42
N PRO A 110 -12.95 -19.78 2.66
CA PRO A 110 -13.06 -18.43 3.19
C PRO A 110 -14.42 -18.16 3.82
N LYS A 111 -14.45 -17.34 4.88
CA LYS A 111 -15.67 -16.87 5.53
C LYS A 111 -15.69 -15.35 5.55
N ASN A 112 -16.79 -14.77 5.12
CA ASN A 112 -16.97 -13.30 5.03
C ASN A 112 -15.80 -12.62 4.30
N GLY A 113 -15.33 -13.23 3.21
CA GLY A 113 -14.21 -12.70 2.41
C GLY A 113 -12.82 -12.85 3.03
N THR A 114 -12.67 -13.59 4.13
CA THR A 114 -11.39 -13.72 4.85
C THR A 114 -11.06 -15.17 5.21
N TRP A 115 -9.77 -15.48 5.34
CA TRP A 115 -9.28 -16.73 5.91
C TRP A 115 -7.92 -16.50 6.60
N ASN A 116 -7.59 -17.37 7.55
CA ASN A 116 -6.33 -17.30 8.28
C ASN A 116 -5.33 -18.31 7.69
N ILE A 117 -4.12 -17.83 7.37
CA ILE A 117 -3.04 -18.65 6.84
C ILE A 117 -2.14 -19.27 7.92
N LYS A 118 -2.41 -19.01 9.20
CA LYS A 118 -1.68 -19.59 10.31
C LYS A 118 -1.76 -21.12 10.23
N HIS A 119 -0.60 -21.78 10.33
CA HIS A 119 -0.43 -23.23 10.22
C HIS A 119 -0.68 -23.83 8.81
N LEU A 120 -0.96 -23.01 7.80
CA LEU A 120 -1.01 -23.46 6.41
C LEU A 120 0.37 -23.41 5.77
N LYS A 121 0.64 -24.40 4.90
CA LYS A 121 1.83 -24.43 4.04
C LYS A 121 1.45 -24.06 2.61
N PHE A 122 2.25 -23.22 1.97
CA PHE A 122 2.07 -22.83 0.57
C PHE A 122 1.93 -24.05 -0.32
N TYR A 123 1.04 -23.97 -1.31
CA TYR A 123 0.79 -25.04 -2.28
C TYR A 123 2.09 -25.48 -2.98
N ILE A 124 2.85 -24.51 -3.50
CA ILE A 124 4.24 -24.67 -3.94
C ILE A 124 5.07 -23.60 -3.24
N GLY A 125 5.92 -24.04 -2.31
CA GLY A 125 6.89 -23.17 -1.66
C GLY A 125 8.17 -23.06 -2.46
N SER A 126 8.67 -21.84 -2.68
CA SER A 126 9.96 -21.59 -3.32
C SER A 126 11.12 -21.98 -2.42
N LYS A 127 12.29 -22.21 -3.04
CA LYS A 127 13.55 -22.48 -2.35
C LYS A 127 14.52 -21.32 -2.56
N ILE A 128 14.87 -20.65 -1.46
CA ILE A 128 15.77 -19.49 -1.41
C ILE A 128 16.99 -19.89 -0.57
N THR A 129 18.04 -20.33 -1.25
CA THR A 129 19.29 -20.76 -0.64
C THR A 129 20.29 -19.62 -0.46
N SER A 130 20.18 -18.57 -1.26
CA SER A 130 21.10 -17.43 -1.28
C SER A 130 20.33 -16.12 -1.40
N TRP A 131 20.31 -15.35 -0.32
CA TRP A 131 19.74 -14.01 -0.26
C TRP A 131 20.53 -13.16 0.72
N ILE A 132 20.37 -11.83 0.64
CA ILE A 132 21.01 -10.90 1.58
C ILE A 132 19.99 -9.94 2.20
N LEU A 133 20.33 -9.43 3.39
CA LEU A 133 19.57 -8.42 4.09
C LEU A 133 20.32 -7.09 4.06
N LEU A 134 19.77 -6.09 3.37
CA LEU A 134 20.36 -4.77 3.25
C LEU A 134 19.50 -3.74 3.95
N SER A 135 20.06 -3.00 4.91
CA SER A 135 19.38 -1.88 5.55
C SER A 135 19.88 -0.55 5.04
N LEU A 136 18.95 0.33 4.68
CA LEU A 136 19.22 1.73 4.36
C LEU A 136 18.82 2.67 5.52
N ALA A 137 18.36 2.11 6.65
CA ALA A 137 18.14 2.86 7.88
C ALA A 137 19.47 3.10 8.60
N SER A 138 19.54 4.14 9.43
CA SER A 138 20.69 4.32 10.33
C SER A 138 20.82 3.11 11.28
N GLU A 139 22.02 2.87 11.77
CA GLU A 139 22.23 1.83 12.78
C GLU A 139 21.47 2.15 14.09
N GLU A 140 21.33 3.44 14.40
CA GLU A 140 20.50 3.92 15.53
C GLU A 140 19.01 3.58 15.36
N ASP A 141 18.47 3.68 14.14
CA ASP A 141 17.06 3.37 13.85
C ASP A 141 16.80 1.86 13.74
N CYS A 142 17.81 1.08 13.34
CA CYS A 142 17.69 -0.35 13.10
C CYS A 142 19.04 -1.07 13.25
N GLU A 143 19.38 -1.40 14.49
CA GLU A 143 20.62 -2.08 14.86
C GLU A 143 20.77 -3.47 14.19
N TYR A 144 22.01 -3.96 14.11
CA TYR A 144 22.31 -5.31 13.61
C TYR A 144 21.62 -6.41 14.42
N GLU A 145 21.38 -6.22 15.73
CA GLU A 145 20.62 -7.19 16.53
C GLU A 145 19.17 -7.31 16.04
N ASN A 146 18.51 -6.19 15.73
CA ASN A 146 17.17 -6.17 15.17
C ASN A 146 17.13 -6.85 13.79
N LEU A 147 18.13 -6.61 12.94
CA LEU A 147 18.26 -7.26 11.63
C LEU A 147 18.46 -8.78 11.76
N GLY A 148 19.31 -9.20 12.70
CA GLY A 148 19.56 -10.61 13.03
C GLY A 148 18.30 -11.29 13.55
N TYR A 149 17.61 -10.67 14.51
CA TYR A 149 16.35 -11.18 15.04
C TYR A 149 15.28 -11.30 13.94
N PHE A 150 15.11 -10.26 13.12
CA PHE A 150 14.18 -10.26 12.00
C PHE A 150 14.46 -11.38 11.00
N SER A 151 15.72 -11.55 10.57
CA SER A 151 16.07 -12.59 9.59
C SER A 151 15.82 -14.00 10.15
N ASN A 152 16.11 -14.23 11.43
CA ASN A 152 15.80 -15.49 12.11
C ASN A 152 14.29 -15.75 12.20
N GLN A 153 13.47 -14.74 12.55
CA GLN A 153 12.01 -14.89 12.59
C GLN A 153 11.42 -15.11 11.20
N LEU A 154 11.90 -14.37 10.19
CA LEU A 154 11.50 -14.57 8.80
C LEU A 154 11.82 -16.00 8.35
N GLN A 155 13.01 -16.50 8.68
CA GLN A 155 13.41 -17.86 8.38
C GLN A 155 12.46 -18.88 9.04
N LYS A 156 12.21 -18.73 10.35
CA LYS A 156 11.35 -19.63 11.12
C LYS A 156 9.92 -19.67 10.56
N ILE A 157 9.32 -18.51 10.33
CA ILE A 157 7.94 -18.38 9.84
C ILE A 157 7.84 -18.83 8.38
N GLY A 158 8.80 -18.46 7.54
CA GLY A 158 8.88 -18.91 6.15
C GLY A 158 8.92 -20.43 6.04
N ASN A 159 9.85 -21.08 6.76
CA ASN A 159 9.99 -22.53 6.74
C ASN A 159 8.74 -23.23 7.29
N ALA A 160 8.10 -22.69 8.33
CA ALA A 160 6.82 -23.21 8.84
C ALA A 160 5.70 -23.13 7.80
N ALA A 161 5.68 -22.07 6.97
CA ALA A 161 4.77 -21.89 5.84
C ALA A 161 5.18 -22.66 4.57
N GLY A 162 6.29 -23.42 4.59
CA GLY A 162 6.77 -24.19 3.45
C GLY A 162 7.65 -23.42 2.45
N LEU A 163 7.98 -22.16 2.71
CA LEU A 163 9.02 -21.42 2.00
C LEU A 163 10.39 -21.87 2.54
N VAL A 164 11.16 -22.61 1.73
CA VAL A 164 12.48 -23.10 2.15
C VAL A 164 13.48 -21.95 2.03
N ILE A 165 13.72 -21.26 3.13
CA ILE A 165 14.61 -20.09 3.19
C ILE A 165 15.74 -20.35 4.18
N ASN A 166 16.98 -20.15 3.74
CA ASN A 166 18.17 -20.20 4.58
C ASN A 166 18.37 -18.88 5.33
N GLY A 167 19.36 -18.82 6.23
CA GLY A 167 19.83 -17.53 6.74
C GLY A 167 20.39 -16.66 5.61
N PRO A 168 20.41 -15.33 5.77
CA PRO A 168 21.02 -14.46 4.76
C PRO A 168 22.51 -14.76 4.66
N VAL A 169 23.05 -14.75 3.44
CA VAL A 169 24.49 -14.91 3.17
C VAL A 169 25.28 -13.74 3.74
N ASP A 170 24.64 -12.57 3.78
CA ASP A 170 25.22 -11.34 4.28
C ASP A 170 24.13 -10.41 4.81
N THR A 171 24.48 -9.63 5.83
CA THR A 171 23.62 -8.58 6.40
C THR A 171 24.45 -7.33 6.52
N LYS A 172 24.01 -6.24 5.86
CA LYS A 172 24.75 -4.98 5.85
C LYS A 172 23.83 -3.79 6.03
N ILE A 173 24.34 -2.79 6.75
CA ILE A 173 23.79 -1.44 6.77
C ILE A 173 24.57 -0.61 5.76
N ILE A 174 23.88 -0.01 4.78
CA ILE A 174 24.47 0.88 3.78
C ILE A 174 24.17 2.31 4.20
N GLN A 175 25.23 3.11 4.31
CA GLN A 175 25.17 4.53 4.65
C GLN A 175 25.65 5.40 3.48
N GLY A 176 25.31 6.68 3.53
CA GLY A 176 25.81 7.73 2.65
C GLY A 176 25.65 9.07 3.34
N SER A 177 26.52 10.04 3.03
CA SER A 177 26.42 11.39 3.61
C SER A 177 25.14 12.12 3.16
N ASP A 178 24.64 11.76 1.96
CA ASP A 178 23.38 12.21 1.41
C ASP A 178 22.66 11.07 0.66
N ILE A 179 21.47 11.39 0.12
CA ILE A 179 20.66 10.43 -0.65
C ILE A 179 21.38 9.98 -1.94
N GLN A 180 22.14 10.86 -2.59
CA GLN A 180 22.80 10.52 -3.86
C GLN A 180 23.94 9.52 -3.62
N GLU A 181 24.76 9.75 -2.59
CA GLU A 181 25.83 8.85 -2.19
C GLU A 181 25.27 7.52 -1.67
N LEU A 182 24.20 7.55 -0.87
CA LEU A 182 23.51 6.33 -0.43
C LEU A 182 23.05 5.49 -1.62
N LEU A 183 22.38 6.09 -2.61
CA LEU A 183 21.92 5.37 -3.80
C LEU A 183 23.07 4.85 -4.66
N LYS A 184 24.19 5.58 -4.74
CA LYS A 184 25.41 5.11 -5.41
C LYS A 184 25.98 3.87 -4.71
N ASN A 185 26.02 3.87 -3.38
CA ASN A 185 26.49 2.74 -2.57
C ASN A 185 25.55 1.52 -2.71
N VAL A 186 24.24 1.74 -2.70
CA VAL A 186 23.24 0.70 -2.97
C VAL A 186 23.43 0.07 -4.35
N LYS A 187 23.61 0.89 -5.39
CA LYS A 187 23.85 0.40 -6.75
C LYS A 187 25.12 -0.43 -6.84
N LYS A 188 26.20 0.00 -6.17
CA LYS A 188 27.46 -0.76 -6.10
C LYS A 188 27.24 -2.13 -5.44
N GLU A 189 26.50 -2.18 -4.34
CA GLU A 189 26.18 -3.44 -3.65
C GLU A 189 25.35 -4.35 -4.55
N PHE A 190 24.30 -3.82 -5.21
CA PHE A 190 23.45 -4.60 -6.11
C PHE A 190 24.21 -5.18 -7.31
N ILE A 191 25.20 -4.46 -7.85
CA ILE A 191 26.09 -5.00 -8.89
C ILE A 191 26.90 -6.20 -8.34
N GLY A 192 27.37 -6.13 -7.09
CA GLY A 192 28.02 -7.24 -6.42
C GLY A 192 27.10 -8.46 -6.26
N VAL A 193 25.87 -8.22 -5.82
CA VAL A 193 24.80 -9.22 -5.69
C VAL A 193 24.53 -9.93 -7.01
N GLN A 194 24.40 -9.16 -8.10
CA GLN A 194 24.15 -9.69 -9.44
C GLN A 194 25.31 -10.58 -9.90
N ARG A 195 26.57 -10.14 -9.70
CA ARG A 195 27.78 -10.91 -10.06
C ARG A 195 27.90 -12.20 -9.27
N ASN A 196 27.50 -12.19 -7.99
CA ASN A 196 27.55 -13.34 -7.10
C ASN A 196 26.33 -14.27 -7.24
N LEU A 197 25.43 -14.02 -8.20
CA LEU A 197 24.24 -14.83 -8.47
C LEU A 197 23.35 -15.05 -7.23
N ILE A 198 23.25 -14.04 -6.37
CA ILE A 198 22.33 -14.04 -5.23
C ILE A 198 20.89 -14.01 -5.76
N GLN A 199 20.01 -14.85 -5.23
CA GLN A 199 18.67 -15.05 -5.79
C GLN A 199 17.72 -13.91 -5.45
N PHE A 200 17.95 -13.23 -4.31
CA PHE A 200 16.95 -12.37 -3.70
C PHE A 200 17.56 -11.39 -2.69
N ILE A 201 16.93 -10.22 -2.52
CA ILE A 201 17.36 -9.19 -1.57
C ILE A 201 16.16 -8.74 -0.74
N VAL A 202 16.30 -8.73 0.58
CA VAL A 202 15.39 -7.96 1.45
C VAL A 202 16.02 -6.61 1.73
N VAL A 203 15.29 -5.53 1.44
CA VAL A 203 15.77 -4.16 1.63
C VAL A 203 14.97 -3.47 2.73
N VAL A 204 15.62 -3.09 3.81
CA VAL A 204 15.02 -2.29 4.89
C VAL A 204 15.12 -0.82 4.54
N ILE A 205 13.98 -0.13 4.46
CA ILE A 205 13.87 1.27 4.06
C ILE A 205 13.56 2.13 5.30
N PRO A 206 14.19 3.33 5.44
CA PRO A 206 13.79 4.32 6.43
C PRO A 206 12.29 4.64 6.38
N TYR A 207 11.72 4.97 7.53
CA TYR A 207 10.26 5.06 7.68
C TYR A 207 9.67 6.05 6.69
N LYS A 208 8.67 5.60 5.92
CA LYS A 208 7.96 6.42 4.91
C LYS A 208 8.85 7.08 3.83
N SER A 209 10.06 6.59 3.59
CA SER A 209 10.91 7.15 2.53
C SER A 209 10.51 6.66 1.13
N LYS A 210 9.46 7.27 0.55
CA LYS A 210 8.96 6.96 -0.80
C LYS A 210 10.03 7.13 -1.88
N ILE A 211 10.90 8.14 -1.73
CA ILE A 211 11.98 8.44 -2.66
C ILE A 211 13.00 7.30 -2.68
N LEU A 212 13.45 6.82 -1.51
CA LEU A 212 14.38 5.69 -1.45
C LEU A 212 13.75 4.41 -1.99
N TYR A 213 12.50 4.13 -1.62
CA TYR A 213 11.77 2.98 -2.15
C TYR A 213 11.73 2.97 -3.69
N ARG A 214 11.36 4.10 -4.31
CA ARG A 214 11.28 4.22 -5.78
C ARG A 214 12.65 4.00 -6.44
N ASN A 215 13.69 4.65 -5.94
CA ASN A 215 15.03 4.53 -6.52
C ASN A 215 15.61 3.12 -6.36
N VAL A 216 15.44 2.50 -5.18
CA VAL A 216 15.84 1.10 -4.96
C VAL A 216 15.14 0.17 -5.95
N LYS A 217 13.83 0.36 -6.16
CA LYS A 217 13.06 -0.45 -7.12
C LYS A 217 13.53 -0.25 -8.55
N GLN A 218 13.76 0.99 -8.95
CA GLN A 218 14.27 1.32 -10.28
C GLN A 218 15.64 0.66 -10.53
N ILE A 219 16.60 0.83 -9.62
CA ILE A 219 17.95 0.25 -9.77
C ILE A 219 17.88 -1.28 -9.79
N ALA A 220 17.14 -1.90 -8.87
CA ALA A 220 17.07 -3.34 -8.80
C ALA A 220 16.34 -3.96 -10.00
N GLU A 221 15.10 -3.53 -10.25
CA GLU A 221 14.18 -4.26 -11.15
C GLU A 221 14.33 -3.81 -12.60
N VAL A 222 14.60 -2.52 -12.85
CA VAL A 222 14.71 -1.97 -14.21
C VAL A 222 16.15 -2.05 -14.72
N GLU A 223 17.13 -1.63 -13.91
CA GLU A 223 18.52 -1.56 -14.38
C GLU A 223 19.26 -2.89 -14.28
N LEU A 224 18.99 -3.71 -13.24
CA LEU A 224 19.79 -4.89 -12.92
C LEU A 224 19.02 -6.23 -12.97
N GLY A 225 17.69 -6.21 -13.07
CA GLY A 225 16.85 -7.42 -13.11
C GLY A 225 16.91 -8.27 -11.83
N LEU A 226 17.04 -7.64 -10.66
CA LEU A 226 17.15 -8.29 -9.35
C LEU A 226 15.81 -8.36 -8.63
N PHE A 227 15.52 -9.51 -8.00
CA PHE A 227 14.35 -9.66 -7.15
C PHE A 227 14.55 -9.02 -5.78
N THR A 228 13.67 -8.08 -5.43
CA THR A 228 13.73 -7.38 -4.13
C THR A 228 12.41 -7.39 -3.37
N GLN A 229 12.50 -7.46 -2.04
CA GLN A 229 11.39 -7.21 -1.14
C GLN A 229 11.75 -6.10 -0.15
N CYS A 230 11.11 -4.95 -0.29
CA CYS A 230 11.32 -3.86 0.64
C CYS A 230 10.43 -4.01 1.88
N ILE A 231 10.93 -3.57 3.03
CA ILE A 231 10.21 -3.49 4.30
C ILE A 231 10.61 -2.21 5.03
N ASP A 232 9.67 -1.59 5.74
CA ASP A 232 9.94 -0.42 6.58
C ASP A 232 10.71 -0.83 7.84
N HIS A 233 11.75 -0.09 8.24
CA HIS A 233 12.54 -0.41 9.43
C HIS A 233 11.70 -0.53 10.70
N LYS A 234 10.62 0.25 10.86
CA LYS A 234 9.73 0.12 12.05
C LYS A 234 9.06 -1.25 12.11
N ASN A 235 8.80 -1.88 10.97
CA ASN A 235 8.25 -3.22 10.90
C ASN A 235 9.30 -4.31 11.15
N VAL A 236 10.57 -4.02 10.85
CA VAL A 236 11.71 -4.89 11.21
C VAL A 236 11.90 -4.89 12.71
N VAL A 237 12.00 -3.71 13.33
CA VAL A 237 12.15 -3.55 14.79
C VAL A 237 10.97 -4.16 15.54
N LYS A 238 9.73 -3.89 15.10
CA LYS A 238 8.53 -4.48 15.72
C LYS A 238 8.42 -5.99 15.50
N CYS A 239 8.95 -6.50 14.40
CA CYS A 239 9.02 -7.92 14.04
C CYS A 239 7.71 -8.71 14.28
N ASN A 240 6.58 -8.17 13.80
CA ASN A 240 5.26 -8.77 14.04
C ASN A 240 5.07 -10.08 13.23
N PRO A 241 4.71 -11.22 13.84
CA PRO A 241 4.56 -12.49 13.15
C PRO A 241 3.53 -12.51 12.01
N SER A 242 2.41 -11.81 12.16
CA SER A 242 1.39 -11.69 11.11
C SER A 242 1.90 -10.90 9.91
N LEU A 243 2.69 -9.86 10.15
CA LEU A 243 3.36 -9.10 9.10
C LEU A 243 4.38 -9.97 8.36
N LEU A 244 5.19 -10.75 9.09
CA LEU A 244 6.15 -11.67 8.49
C LEU A 244 5.46 -12.77 7.67
N SER A 245 4.32 -13.28 8.13
CA SER A 245 3.51 -14.23 7.36
C SER A 245 3.03 -13.63 6.03
N ASN A 246 2.55 -12.38 6.04
CA ASN A 246 2.21 -11.64 4.82
C ASN A 246 3.43 -11.34 3.94
N LEU A 247 4.60 -11.11 4.54
CA LEU A 247 5.85 -10.92 3.81
C LEU A 247 6.24 -12.21 3.08
N CYS A 248 6.17 -13.36 3.74
CA CYS A 248 6.45 -14.66 3.14
C CYS A 248 5.54 -14.95 1.92
N GLN A 249 4.26 -14.54 1.96
CA GLN A 249 3.37 -14.67 0.80
C GLN A 249 3.88 -13.90 -0.42
N LYS A 250 4.41 -12.68 -0.22
CA LYS A 250 4.98 -11.85 -1.29
C LYS A 250 6.29 -12.42 -1.80
N ILE A 251 7.16 -12.88 -0.89
CA ILE A 251 8.43 -13.48 -1.24
C ILE A 251 8.23 -14.75 -2.05
N ASN A 252 7.33 -15.64 -1.60
CA ASN A 252 7.04 -16.88 -2.30
C ASN A 252 6.57 -16.63 -3.74
N ALA A 253 5.59 -15.73 -3.93
CA ALA A 253 5.10 -15.37 -5.26
C ALA A 253 6.20 -14.78 -6.17
N LYS A 254 7.04 -13.88 -5.64
CA LYS A 254 8.16 -13.30 -6.41
C LYS A 254 9.20 -14.33 -6.84
N MET A 255 9.41 -15.34 -6.02
CA MET A 255 10.38 -16.42 -6.27
C MET A 255 9.73 -17.60 -7.02
N GLY A 256 8.61 -17.38 -7.72
CA GLY A 256 7.95 -18.37 -8.59
C GLY A 256 7.11 -19.42 -7.86
N GLY A 257 6.88 -19.25 -6.56
CA GLY A 257 6.05 -20.15 -5.76
C GLY A 257 4.56 -19.87 -5.94
N ILE A 258 3.74 -20.85 -5.54
CA ILE A 258 2.28 -20.77 -5.57
C ILE A 258 1.77 -20.83 -4.13
N ASN A 259 1.18 -19.73 -3.65
CA ASN A 259 0.68 -19.67 -2.26
C ASN A 259 -0.48 -20.63 -2.03
N HIS A 260 -1.48 -20.60 -2.91
CA HIS A 260 -2.65 -21.48 -2.90
C HIS A 260 -3.25 -21.56 -4.30
N THR A 261 -4.11 -22.55 -4.53
CA THR A 261 -4.89 -22.72 -5.77
C THR A 261 -6.37 -22.89 -5.45
N LEU A 262 -7.24 -22.86 -6.46
CA LEU A 262 -8.61 -23.34 -6.31
C LEU A 262 -8.61 -24.87 -6.25
N THR A 263 -9.51 -25.47 -5.46
CA THR A 263 -9.69 -26.93 -5.54
C THR A 263 -10.29 -27.33 -6.90
N HIS A 264 -10.02 -28.55 -7.37
CA HIS A 264 -10.39 -28.98 -8.73
C HIS A 264 -11.89 -28.78 -9.06
N GLY A 265 -12.79 -29.01 -8.10
CA GLY A 265 -14.24 -28.83 -8.30
C GLY A 265 -14.70 -27.37 -8.37
N GLU A 266 -13.86 -26.42 -7.98
CA GLU A 266 -14.14 -24.98 -8.00
C GLU A 266 -13.66 -24.33 -9.31
N ILE A 267 -12.86 -25.05 -10.10
CA ILE A 267 -12.35 -24.55 -11.37
C ILE A 267 -13.51 -24.52 -12.37
N PRO A 268 -13.84 -23.35 -12.95
CA PRO A 268 -14.92 -23.25 -13.93
C PRO A 268 -14.66 -24.15 -15.15
N LYS A 269 -15.71 -24.80 -15.66
CA LYS A 269 -15.63 -25.71 -16.83
C LYS A 269 -14.94 -25.08 -18.05
N ILE A 270 -15.05 -23.77 -18.24
CA ILE A 270 -14.38 -23.07 -19.35
C ILE A 270 -12.86 -23.21 -19.30
N MET A 271 -12.28 -23.38 -18.10
CA MET A 271 -10.84 -23.56 -17.88
C MET A 271 -10.37 -25.02 -18.02
N GLU A 272 -11.23 -25.95 -18.42
CA GLU A 272 -10.82 -27.32 -18.80
C GLU A 272 -9.97 -27.32 -20.09
N LYS A 273 -10.09 -26.26 -20.90
CA LYS A 273 -9.22 -25.98 -22.04
C LYS A 273 -8.24 -24.86 -21.68
N PRO A 274 -7.09 -24.73 -22.36
CA PRO A 274 -6.16 -23.64 -22.12
C PRO A 274 -6.86 -22.27 -22.28
N VAL A 275 -6.96 -21.52 -21.18
CA VAL A 275 -7.54 -20.18 -21.12
C VAL A 275 -6.52 -19.24 -20.49
N ILE A 276 -6.42 -18.02 -21.03
CA ILE A 276 -5.64 -16.93 -20.45
C ILE A 276 -6.59 -15.91 -19.81
N VAL A 277 -6.26 -15.48 -18.58
CA VAL A 277 -6.97 -14.39 -17.89
C VAL A 277 -6.08 -13.16 -17.93
N LEU A 278 -6.60 -12.06 -18.48
CA LEU A 278 -5.89 -10.79 -18.62
C LEU A 278 -6.51 -9.74 -17.68
N GLY A 279 -5.67 -8.99 -16.98
CA GLY A 279 -6.05 -7.79 -16.24
C GLY A 279 -5.30 -6.58 -16.80
N ALA A 280 -6.00 -5.47 -17.00
CA ALA A 280 -5.43 -4.21 -17.48
C ALA A 280 -5.93 -3.06 -16.60
N ASP A 281 -5.02 -2.14 -16.29
CA ASP A 281 -5.27 -0.96 -15.45
C ASP A 281 -4.41 0.22 -15.96
N VAL A 282 -4.87 1.46 -15.72
CA VAL A 282 -4.14 2.70 -16.06
C VAL A 282 -4.13 3.58 -14.81
N SER A 283 -2.94 3.85 -14.28
CA SER A 283 -2.69 4.64 -13.06
C SER A 283 -2.05 5.99 -13.36
#